data_AF-A0A9P0TW66-F1
#
_entry.id   AF-A0A9P0TW66-F1
#
_cell.length_a   1.000
_cell.length_b   1.000
_cell.length_c   1.000
_cell.angle_alpha   90.00
_cell.angle_beta   90.00
_cell.angle_gamma   90.00
#
_symmetry.space_group_name_H-M   'P 1'
#
loop_
_entity.id
_entity.type
_entity.pdbx_description
1 polymer ?
#
loop_
_entity_poly.entity_id
_entity_poly.type
_entity_poly.pdbx_seq_one_letter_code
_entity_poly.pdbx_strand_id
1 'polypeptide(L)' 'MHCVASTCLLRSYRKMSDEQVQQAEMTEEEPKVEEAGDSDDAPDLTNTTFTNVVVTPPNCPKGFQRGADGVCREVF' A
#
# COMPACT_ATOMS: atom_id res chain seq x y z
N MET A 1 12.06 -3.21 45.53
CA MET A 1 11.79 -2.63 44.19
C MET A 1 12.04 -3.71 43.15
N HIS A 2 11.05 -4.59 42.90
CA HIS A 2 11.17 -5.61 41.86
C HIS A 2 10.28 -5.17 40.69
N CYS A 3 10.88 -4.63 39.62
CA CYS A 3 10.18 -4.55 38.35
C CYS A 3 10.02 -6.00 37.88
N VAL A 4 8.83 -6.56 38.07
CA VAL A 4 8.52 -7.89 37.55
C VAL A 4 8.72 -7.80 36.03
N ALA A 5 9.54 -8.66 35.44
CA ALA A 5 9.95 -8.55 34.03
C ALA A 5 8.76 -8.29 33.08
N SER A 6 7.59 -8.85 33.40
CA SER A 6 6.33 -8.64 32.70
C SER A 6 5.80 -7.19 32.73
N THR A 7 5.85 -6.49 33.87
CA THR A 7 5.36 -5.11 33.97
C THR A 7 6.32 -4.10 33.35
N CYS A 8 7.62 -4.39 33.33
CA CYS A 8 8.62 -3.59 32.63
C CYS A 8 8.44 -3.66 31.10
N LEU A 9 8.11 -4.84 30.55
CA LEU A 9 7.84 -5.01 29.11
C LEU A 9 6.57 -4.27 28.66
N LEU A 10 5.47 -4.36 29.42
CA LEU A 10 4.22 -3.66 29.09
C LEU A 10 4.40 -2.13 29.12
N ARG A 11 5.21 -1.61 30.04
CA ARG A 11 5.51 -0.17 30.13
C ARG A 11 6.39 0.31 28.97
N SER A 12 7.31 -0.53 28.50
CA SER A 12 8.11 -0.25 27.30
C SER A 12 7.25 -0.25 26.04
N TYR A 13 6.34 -1.22 25.92
CA TYR A 13 5.41 -1.32 24.80
C TYR A 13 4.47 -0.11 24.70
N ARG A 14 3.93 0.34 25.83
CA ARG A 14 3.04 1.52 25.88
C ARG A 14 3.76 2.80 25.43
N LYS A 15 5.00 3.02 25.87
CA LYS A 15 5.81 4.17 25.43
C LYS A 15 6.05 4.19 23.92
N MET A 16 6.36 3.03 23.33
CA MET A 16 6.50 2.91 21.87
C MET A 16 5.21 3.25 21.13
N SER A 17 4.05 2.88 21.69
CA SER A 17 2.75 3.21 21.10
C SER A 17 2.44 4.71 21.19
N ASP A 18 2.80 5.36 22.29
CA ASP A 18 2.55 6.79 22.48
C ASP A 18 3.39 7.65 21.51
N GLU A 19 4.63 7.24 21.21
CA GLU A 19 5.49 7.90 20.21
C GLU A 19 4.94 7.79 18.78
N GLN A 20 4.34 6.64 18.44
CA GLN A 20 3.71 6.42 17.13
C GLN A 20 2.45 7.28 16.96
N VAL A 21 1.68 7.49 18.03
CA VAL A 21 0.49 8.36 17.99
C VAL A 21 0.89 9.82 17.76
N GLN A 22 1.96 10.31 18.40
CA GLN A 22 2.42 11.69 18.21
C GLN A 22 2.93 11.99 16.80
N GLN A 23 3.48 10.99 16.10
CA GLN A 23 3.96 11.18 14.72
C GLN A 23 2.80 11.29 13.71
N ALA A 24 1.65 10.68 13.99
CA ALA A 24 0.49 10.73 13.10
C ALA A 24 -0.24 12.09 13.14
N GLU A 25 -0.13 12.86 14.22
CA GLU A 25 -0.77 14.18 14.37
C GLU A 25 -0.05 15.30 13.59
N MET A 26 1.18 15.10 13.11
CA MET A 26 1.96 16.14 12.40
C MET A 26 1.77 16.16 10.88
N THR A 27 0.92 15.30 10.31
CA THR A 27 0.76 15.15 8.85
C THR A 27 -0.61 15.55 8.29
N GLU A 28 -1.46 16.21 9.07
CA GLU A 28 -2.64 16.87 8.51
C GLU A 28 -2.29 18.29 8.04
N GLU A 29 -1.70 18.39 6.85
CA GLU A 29 -1.82 19.58 6.01
C GLU A 29 -2.81 19.23 4.88
N GLU A 30 -3.93 19.93 4.83
CA GLU A 30 -4.95 19.78 3.78
C GLU A 30 -4.32 20.07 2.40
N PRO A 31 -4.48 19.19 1.39
CA PRO A 31 -4.00 19.51 0.05
C PRO A 31 -4.92 20.56 -0.59
N LYS A 32 -4.42 21.80 -0.63
CA LYS A 32 -4.99 22.89 -1.43
C LYS A 32 -4.95 22.50 -2.91
N VAL A 33 -6.14 22.32 -3.48
CA VAL A 33 -6.36 22.14 -4.93
C VAL A 33 -5.91 23.41 -5.65
N GLU A 34 -4.90 23.30 -6.51
CA GLU A 34 -4.58 24.31 -7.52
C GLU A 34 -4.77 23.70 -8.91
N GLU A 35 -5.69 24.29 -9.66
CA GLU A 35 -5.96 24.02 -11.07
C GLU A 35 -4.99 24.77 -11.99
N ALA A 36 -4.77 24.18 -13.18
CA ALA A 36 -4.44 24.78 -14.48
C ALA A 36 -3.00 24.64 -15.04
N GLY A 37 -2.94 24.25 -16.32
CA GLY A 37 -1.86 24.47 -17.30
C GLY A 37 -0.85 23.32 -17.41
N ASP A 38 -0.87 22.48 -18.43
CA ASP A 38 -0.50 22.67 -19.85
C ASP A 38 1.01 22.85 -20.13
N SER A 39 1.56 21.79 -20.76
CA SER A 39 2.70 21.71 -21.69
C SER A 39 4.16 21.86 -21.20
N ASP A 40 4.91 20.80 -21.56
CA ASP A 40 6.34 20.72 -21.96
C ASP A 40 7.47 20.37 -20.97
N ASP A 41 8.19 19.29 -21.34
CA ASP A 41 9.62 18.97 -21.15
C ASP A 41 10.25 18.88 -19.73
N ALA A 42 9.99 17.77 -19.03
CA ALA A 42 10.91 17.02 -18.16
C ALA A 42 10.16 15.80 -17.59
N PRO A 43 10.80 14.63 -17.33
CA PRO A 43 10.15 13.60 -16.54
C PRO A 43 10.01 14.10 -15.09
N ASP A 44 8.87 14.73 -14.83
CA ASP A 44 8.40 15.13 -13.52
C ASP A 44 8.22 13.89 -12.64
N LEU A 45 9.22 13.65 -11.78
CA LEU A 45 9.22 12.55 -10.81
C LEU A 45 8.12 12.71 -9.74
N THR A 46 7.38 13.82 -9.72
CA THR A 46 6.35 14.09 -8.70
C THR A 46 4.96 13.59 -9.07
N ASN A 47 4.74 13.12 -10.31
CA ASN A 47 3.48 12.46 -10.70
C ASN A 47 3.66 11.00 -11.11
N THR A 48 4.43 10.26 -10.30
CA THR A 48 4.47 8.80 -10.43
C THR A 48 3.19 8.22 -9.83
N THR A 49 2.14 8.08 -10.63
CA THR A 49 1.01 7.22 -10.30
C THR A 49 1.51 5.78 -10.16
N PHE A 50 1.86 5.37 -8.94
CA PHE A 50 2.13 3.98 -8.62
C PHE A 50 0.83 3.19 -8.73
N THR A 51 0.62 2.54 -9.87
CA THR A 51 -0.49 1.60 -10.03
C THR A 51 -0.11 0.27 -9.41
N ASN A 52 -0.88 -0.18 -8.42
CA ASN A 52 -0.75 -1.53 -7.90
C ASN A 52 -1.26 -2.51 -8.96
N VAL A 53 -0.35 -3.12 -9.71
CA VAL A 53 -0.67 -4.15 -10.70
C VAL A 53 -0.48 -5.53 -10.06
N VAL A 54 -1.58 -6.26 -9.88
CA VAL A 54 -1.55 -7.65 -9.46
C VAL A 54 -1.42 -8.54 -10.69
N VAL A 55 -0.21 -9.06 -10.94
CA VAL A 55 0.02 -10.04 -12.00
C VAL A 55 -0.42 -11.40 -11.51
N THR A 56 -1.57 -11.88 -12.00
CA THR A 56 -2.03 -13.24 -11.70
C THR A 56 -1.38 -14.22 -12.69
N PRO A 57 -0.77 -15.31 -12.23
CA PRO A 57 -0.30 -16.37 -13.11
C PRO A 57 -1.40 -16.86 -14.06
N PRO A 58 -1.06 -17.35 -15.27
CA PRO A 58 -2.05 -17.96 -16.13
C PRO A 58 -2.69 -19.12 -15.37
N ASN A 59 -3.97 -18.95 -15.07
CA ASN A 59 -4.72 -19.91 -14.26
C ASN A 59 -5.00 -21.22 -15.02
N CYS A 60 -4.76 -21.23 -16.32
CA CYS A 60 -4.97 -22.35 -17.21
C CYS A 60 -3.64 -22.69 -17.92
N PRO A 61 -3.37 -23.99 -18.16
CA PRO A 61 -2.21 -24.42 -18.92
C PRO A 61 -2.24 -23.87 -20.36
N LYS A 62 -1.08 -23.90 -21.05
CA LYS A 62 -0.98 -23.45 -22.45
C LYS A 62 -1.99 -24.21 -23.34
N GLY A 63 -2.67 -23.48 -24.22
CA GLY A 63 -3.75 -24.03 -25.04
C GLY A 63 -5.12 -24.04 -24.37
N PHE A 64 -5.23 -23.63 -23.11
CA PHE A 64 -6.50 -23.55 -22.40
C PHE A 64 -6.80 -22.10 -21.98
N GLN A 65 -8.05 -21.68 -22.14
CA GLN A 65 -8.57 -20.39 -21.68
C GLN A 65 -9.69 -20.58 -20.67
N ARG A 66 -9.75 -19.69 -19.69
CA ARG A 66 -10.80 -19.68 -18.66
C ARG A 66 -12.10 -19.15 -19.27
N GLY A 67 -13.15 -19.97 -19.26
CA GLY A 67 -14.49 -19.55 -19.60
C GLY A 67 -15.10 -18.63 -18.53
N ALA A 68 -16.26 -18.04 -18.82
CA ALA A 68 -17.01 -17.24 -17.85
C ALA A 68 -17.48 -18.05 -16.62
N ASP A 69 -17.51 -19.38 -16.75
CA ASP A 69 -17.77 -20.36 -15.69
C ASP A 69 -16.55 -20.61 -14.78
N GLY A 70 -15.39 -20.03 -15.08
CA GLY A 70 -14.15 -20.24 -14.35
C GLY A 70 -13.41 -21.54 -14.71
N VAL A 71 -13.94 -22.33 -15.65
CA VAL A 71 -13.35 -23.61 -16.08
C VAL A 71 -12.37 -23.38 -17.24
N CYS A 72 -11.21 -24.04 -17.18
CA CYS A 72 -10.25 -24.03 -18.27
C CYS A 72 -10.72 -24.95 -19.42
N ARG A 73 -10.85 -24.41 -20.62
CA ARG A 73 -11.24 -25.14 -21.84
C ARG A 73 -10.20 -24.94 -22.94
N GLU A 74 -10.02 -25.94 -23.78
CA GLU A 74 -9.08 -25.87 -24.91
C GLU A 74 -9.53 -24.79 -25.91
N VAL A 75 -8.58 -23.97 -26.35
CA VAL A 75 -8.76 -23.00 -27.44
C VAL A 75 -8.10 -23.59 -28.67
N PHE A 76 -8.91 -23.95 -29.66
CA PHE A 76 -8.45 -24.46 -30.96
C PHE A 76 -7.98 -23.33 -31.87
#